data_AF-A0A0A0HU19-F1
#
_entry.id   AF-A0A0A0HU19-F1
#
_cell.length_a   1.000
_cell.length_b   1.000
_cell.length_c   1.000
_cell.angle_alpha   90.00
_cell.angle_beta   90.00
_cell.angle_gamma   90.00
#
_symmetry.space_group_name_H-M   'P 1'
#
loop_
_entity.id
_entity.type
_entity.pdbx_description
1 polymer ?
#
loop_
_entity_poly.entity_id
_entity_poly.type
_entity_poly.pdbx_seq_one_letter_code
_entity_poly.pdbx_strand_id
1 'polypeptide(L)'
;MAIRLVETLHLVLLLFGLIQLAVASARLTDDSFAGTWSGRGLGKRNVLTGRSIAADPKGLYKPHKTKVPIDHFPYDSRYEPHTDEKFDLRYWFDASHYKEGGPIIVLHSGETSGVNRLPFLQKGIMKILSETTNGLGVIL
;
A
#
# COMPACT_ATOMS: atom_id res chain seq x y z
N MET A 1 -8.63 -10.35 55.12
CA MET A 1 -8.11 -9.38 54.12
C MET A 1 -7.35 -10.06 52.98
N ALA A 2 -6.54 -11.10 53.24
CA ALA A 2 -5.77 -11.82 52.21
C ALA A 2 -6.61 -12.59 51.16
N ILE A 3 -7.75 -13.19 51.53
CA ILE A 3 -8.56 -14.01 50.61
C ILE A 3 -9.17 -13.15 49.47
N ARG A 4 -9.71 -11.97 49.81
CA ARG A 4 -10.25 -11.03 48.81
C ARG A 4 -9.17 -10.52 47.86
N LEU A 5 -7.93 -10.35 48.33
CA LEU A 5 -6.81 -9.94 47.48
C LEU A 5 -6.41 -11.01 46.47
N VAL A 6 -6.42 -12.28 46.87
CA VAL A 6 -6.12 -13.42 45.98
C VAL A 6 -7.21 -13.59 44.92
N GLU A 7 -8.48 -13.45 45.28
CA GLU A 7 -9.60 -13.48 44.32
C GLU A 7 -9.52 -12.34 43.31
N THR A 8 -9.20 -11.13 43.78
CA THR A 8 -9.06 -9.95 42.90
C THR A 8 -7.89 -10.13 41.93
N LEU A 9 -6.77 -10.69 42.38
CA LEU A 9 -5.62 -10.99 41.52
C LEU A 9 -5.95 -12.05 40.46
N HIS A 10 -6.69 -13.10 40.82
CA HIS A 10 -7.14 -14.12 39.87
C HIS A 10 -8.11 -13.56 38.82
N LEU A 11 -9.04 -12.70 39.24
CA LEU A 11 -9.96 -12.02 38.32
C LEU A 11 -9.24 -11.09 37.34
N VAL A 12 -8.22 -10.36 37.80
CA VAL A 12 -7.39 -9.50 36.93
C VAL A 12 -6.56 -10.33 35.95
N LEU A 13 -5.98 -11.44 36.39
CA LEU A 13 -5.23 -12.35 35.51
C LEU A 13 -6.13 -13.04 34.48
N LEU A 14 -7.35 -13.43 34.85
CA LEU A 14 -8.36 -13.96 33.93
C LEU A 14 -8.78 -12.90 32.90
N LEU A 15 -9.03 -11.65 33.33
CA LEU A 15 -9.37 -10.56 32.43
C LEU A 15 -8.22 -10.26 31.46
N PHE A 16 -6.99 -10.25 31.95
CA PHE A 16 -5.80 -10.07 31.12
C PHE A 16 -5.64 -11.22 30.13
N GLY A 17 -5.83 -12.47 30.54
CA GLY A 17 -5.80 -13.64 29.67
C GLY A 17 -6.88 -13.61 28.57
N LEU A 18 -8.10 -13.17 28.90
CA LEU A 18 -9.18 -13.00 27.93
C LEU A 18 -8.87 -11.88 26.93
N ILE A 19 -8.25 -10.78 27.38
CA ILE A 19 -7.78 -9.71 26.49
C ILE A 19 -6.66 -10.21 25.57
N GLN A 20 -5.69 -10.97 26.08
CA GLN A 20 -4.63 -11.56 25.24
C GLN A 20 -5.21 -12.52 24.21
N LEU A 21 -6.23 -13.32 24.56
CA LEU A 21 -6.90 -14.23 23.64
C LEU A 21 -7.73 -13.50 22.59
N ALA A 22 -8.41 -12.41 22.96
CA ALA A 22 -9.14 -11.55 22.02
C ALA A 22 -8.21 -10.78 21.07
N VAL A 23 -7.05 -10.33 21.56
CA VAL A 23 -6.00 -9.71 20.74
C VAL A 23 -5.35 -10.74 19.82
N ALA A 24 -5.13 -11.97 20.29
CA ALA A 24 -4.61 -13.06 19.47
C ALA A 24 -5.61 -13.51 18.40
N SER A 25 -6.91 -13.59 18.70
CA SER A 25 -7.94 -13.91 17.70
C SER A 25 -8.10 -12.81 16.65
N ALA A 26 -7.92 -11.53 17.03
CA ALA A 26 -7.84 -10.42 16.10
C ALA A 26 -6.56 -10.43 15.24
N ARG A 27 -5.45 -10.98 15.75
CA ARG A 27 -4.20 -11.18 14.98
C ARG A 27 -4.28 -12.37 14.02
N LEU A 28 -4.99 -13.44 14.37
CA LEU A 28 -5.24 -14.57 13.46
C LEU A 28 -6.11 -14.19 12.25
N THR A 29 -6.80 -13.04 12.30
CA THR A 29 -7.50 -12.49 11.14
C THR A 29 -6.64 -11.59 10.26
N ASP A 30 -5.41 -11.24 10.70
CA ASP A 30 -4.52 -10.33 9.98
C ASP A 30 -3.10 -10.88 9.75
N ASP A 31 -2.99 -12.19 9.51
CA ASP A 31 -1.77 -12.84 9.00
C ASP A 31 -1.54 -12.57 7.50
N SER A 32 -1.73 -11.32 7.07
CA SER A 32 -1.46 -10.91 5.69
C SER A 32 -0.06 -10.29 5.49
N PHE A 33 0.73 -10.13 6.55
CA PHE A 33 2.06 -9.52 6.49
C PHE A 33 3.22 -10.48 6.14
N ALA A 34 3.04 -11.80 6.25
CA ALA A 34 4.12 -12.77 5.97
C ALA A 34 3.73 -13.96 5.07
N GLY A 35 2.49 -14.01 4.57
CA GLY A 35 1.97 -15.16 3.84
C GLY A 35 1.36 -14.76 2.50
N THR A 36 2.10 -14.98 1.42
CA THR A 36 1.65 -14.92 0.03
C THR A 36 1.28 -13.54 -0.52
N TRP A 37 2.13 -13.10 -1.45
CA TRP A 37 1.84 -12.12 -2.49
C TRP A 37 0.62 -12.56 -3.35
N SER A 38 -0.59 -12.55 -2.80
CA SER A 38 -1.82 -12.85 -3.55
C SER A 38 -3.07 -12.25 -2.89
N GLY A 39 -3.21 -10.93 -3.05
CA GLY A 39 -4.35 -10.11 -2.60
C GLY A 39 -5.75 -10.70 -2.67
N ARG A 40 -6.54 -10.35 -1.65
CA ARG A 40 -7.99 -10.47 -1.63
C ARG A 40 -8.62 -9.08 -1.80
N GLY A 41 -9.02 -8.77 -3.03
CA GLY A 41 -10.03 -7.76 -3.35
C GLY A 41 -11.23 -8.49 -3.96
N LEU A 42 -12.45 -8.12 -3.57
CA LEU A 42 -13.69 -8.70 -4.09
C LEU A 42 -13.75 -8.55 -5.62
N GLY A 43 -13.52 -9.65 -6.33
CA GLY A 43 -13.59 -9.73 -7.77
C GLY A 43 -14.02 -11.13 -8.21
N LYS A 44 -14.66 -11.17 -9.38
CA LYS A 44 -15.29 -12.32 -10.07
C LYS A 44 -14.86 -13.69 -9.53
N ARG A 45 -15.80 -14.44 -8.97
CA ARG A 45 -15.57 -15.77 -8.37
C ARG A 45 -15.32 -16.80 -9.47
N ASN A 46 -14.23 -17.56 -9.35
CA ASN A 46 -14.00 -18.74 -10.20
C ASN A 46 -14.82 -19.92 -9.65
N VAL A 47 -15.81 -20.40 -10.41
CA VAL A 47 -16.83 -21.37 -9.96
C VAL A 47 -16.23 -22.73 -9.58
N LEU A 48 -15.03 -23.06 -10.07
CA LEU A 48 -14.35 -24.33 -9.80
C LEU A 48 -13.50 -24.35 -8.53
N THR A 49 -13.17 -23.18 -7.97
CA THR A 49 -12.24 -23.07 -6.81
C THR A 49 -12.73 -22.13 -5.70
N GLY A 50 -13.87 -21.45 -5.90
CA GLY A 50 -14.43 -20.49 -4.94
C GLY A 50 -13.58 -19.23 -4.69
N ARG A 51 -12.41 -19.11 -5.32
CA ARG A 51 -11.46 -18.00 -5.13
C ARG A 51 -11.92 -16.77 -5.92
N SER A 52 -12.02 -15.63 -5.23
CA SER A 52 -12.22 -14.32 -5.86
C SER A 52 -11.00 -13.98 -6.72
N ILE A 53 -11.17 -13.78 -8.02
CA ILE A 53 -10.11 -13.27 -8.87
C ILE A 53 -10.03 -11.77 -8.57
N ALA A 54 -9.06 -11.35 -7.75
CA ALA A 54 -8.82 -9.94 -7.51
C ALA A 54 -8.71 -9.22 -8.86
N ALA A 55 -9.40 -8.08 -8.99
CA ALA A 55 -9.39 -7.33 -10.25
C ALA A 55 -7.94 -7.05 -10.68
N ASP A 56 -7.65 -7.24 -11.97
CA ASP A 56 -6.33 -6.97 -12.54
C ASP A 56 -5.94 -5.51 -12.24
N PRO A 57 -4.82 -5.26 -11.54
CA PRO A 57 -4.36 -3.90 -11.23
C PRO A 57 -4.28 -3.00 -12.45
N LYS A 58 -3.97 -3.55 -13.64
CA LYS A 58 -3.90 -2.75 -14.88
C LYS A 58 -5.25 -2.16 -15.28
N GLY A 59 -6.35 -2.84 -14.94
CA GLY A 59 -7.71 -2.35 -15.19
C GLY A 59 -8.21 -1.37 -14.13
N LEU A 60 -7.55 -1.29 -12.97
CA LEU A 60 -7.93 -0.41 -11.88
C LEU A 60 -7.27 0.96 -11.96
N TYR A 61 -6.03 1.01 -12.43
CA TYR A 61 -5.23 2.24 -12.44
C TYR A 61 -4.96 2.72 -13.85
N LYS A 62 -5.55 3.87 -14.21
CA LYS A 62 -5.30 4.51 -15.50
C LYS A 62 -3.87 5.05 -15.56
N PRO A 63 -3.11 4.82 -16.64
CA PRO A 63 -1.81 5.47 -16.82
C PRO A 63 -1.99 6.96 -17.13
N HIS A 64 -1.18 7.78 -16.49
CA HIS A 64 -1.04 9.21 -16.75
C HIS A 64 0.37 9.49 -17.28
N LYS A 65 0.56 10.68 -17.85
CA LYS A 65 1.84 11.12 -18.41
C LYS A 65 2.13 12.54 -17.97
N THR A 66 3.39 12.81 -17.66
CA THR A 66 3.90 14.16 -17.41
C THR A 66 5.12 14.42 -18.29
N LYS A 67 5.33 15.68 -18.69
CA LYS A 67 6.47 16.08 -19.52
C LYS A 67 7.66 16.37 -18.63
N VAL A 68 8.72 15.58 -18.77
CA VAL A 68 9.99 15.75 -18.03
C VAL A 68 11.09 16.16 -19.02
N PRO A 69 11.96 17.12 -18.66
CA PRO A 69 13.12 17.46 -19.48
C PRO A 69 13.98 16.23 -19.81
N ILE A 70 14.55 16.21 -21.01
CA ILE A 70 15.61 15.26 -21.34
C ILE A 70 16.91 15.72 -20.69
N ASP A 71 17.21 17.01 -20.77
CA ASP A 71 18.37 17.63 -20.12
C ASP A 71 17.97 18.29 -18.79
N HIS A 72 18.61 17.84 -17.70
CA HIS A 72 18.43 18.38 -16.36
C HIS A 72 19.59 19.30 -15.92
N PHE A 73 20.61 19.45 -16.76
CA PHE A 73 21.82 20.25 -16.51
C PHE A 73 22.10 21.22 -17.67
N PRO A 74 21.16 22.13 -17.99
CA PRO A 74 21.18 22.94 -19.21
C PRO A 74 22.31 24.00 -19.28
N TYR A 75 23.16 24.08 -18.26
CA TYR A 75 24.26 25.04 -18.16
C TYR A 75 25.62 24.37 -17.88
N ASP A 76 25.69 23.03 -17.83
CA ASP A 76 26.96 22.32 -17.64
C ASP A 76 27.49 21.87 -19.00
N SER A 77 28.59 22.48 -19.45
CA SER A 77 29.22 22.22 -20.76
C SER A 77 29.58 20.75 -21.00
N ARG A 78 29.67 19.93 -19.94
CA ARG A 78 29.89 18.48 -20.04
C ARG A 78 28.76 17.75 -20.76
N TYR A 79 27.54 18.30 -20.73
CA TYR A 79 26.33 17.69 -21.29
C TYR A 79 25.90 18.35 -22.61
N GLU A 80 26.79 19.10 -23.27
CA GLU A 80 26.52 19.65 -24.60
C GLU A 80 26.42 18.56 -25.70
N PRO A 81 25.58 18.75 -26.73
CA PRO A 81 24.70 19.90 -26.93
C PRO A 81 23.43 19.84 -26.06
N HIS A 82 23.04 20.99 -25.51
CA HIS A 82 21.83 21.12 -24.70
C HIS A 82 20.55 21.01 -25.53
N THR A 83 19.45 20.63 -24.88
CA THR A 83 18.12 20.56 -25.48
C THR A 83 17.02 20.92 -24.48
N ASP A 84 16.00 21.64 -24.97
CA ASP A 84 14.77 21.92 -24.21
C ASP A 84 13.69 20.84 -24.40
N GLU A 85 14.03 19.76 -25.10
CA GLU A 85 13.11 18.66 -25.37
C GLU A 85 12.64 17.96 -24.09
N LYS A 86 11.42 17.43 -24.16
CA LYS A 86 10.76 16.74 -23.05
C LYS A 86 10.17 15.42 -23.51
N PHE A 87 10.25 14.41 -22.66
CA PHE A 87 9.63 13.12 -22.89
C PHE A 87 8.42 12.90 -21.97
N ASP A 88 7.53 11.98 -22.37
CA ASP A 88 6.40 11.56 -21.55
C ASP A 88 6.86 10.55 -20.49
N LEU A 89 6.97 10.96 -19.24
CA LEU A 89 7.13 10.05 -18.11
C LEU A 89 5.75 9.53 -17.68
N ARG A 90 5.56 8.22 -17.76
CA ARG A 90 4.30 7.56 -17.39
C ARG A 90 4.23 7.31 -15.89
N TYR A 91 3.10 7.59 -15.27
CA TYR A 91 2.85 7.34 -13.85
C TYR A 91 1.42 6.84 -13.59
N TRP A 92 1.16 6.35 -12.39
CA TRP A 92 -0.17 5.97 -11.89
C TRP A 92 -0.38 6.52 -10.50
N PHE A 93 -1.62 6.68 -10.07
CA PHE A 93 -1.92 7.04 -8.70
C PHE A 93 -3.24 6.43 -8.21
N ASP A 94 -3.40 6.38 -6.89
CA ASP A 94 -4.64 6.06 -6.20
C ASP A 94 -4.95 7.17 -5.18
N ALA A 95 -6.03 7.90 -5.43
CA ALA A 95 -6.51 9.00 -4.59
C ALA A 95 -7.73 8.62 -3.74
N SER A 96 -8.14 7.34 -3.72
CA SER A 96 -9.36 6.88 -3.04
C SER A 96 -9.41 7.20 -1.53
N HIS A 97 -8.25 7.38 -0.90
CA HIS A 97 -8.11 7.68 0.53
C HIS A 97 -7.63 9.10 0.82
N TYR A 98 -7.40 9.92 -0.22
CA TYR A 98 -6.85 11.26 -0.05
C TYR A 98 -7.86 12.19 0.63
N LYS A 99 -7.40 12.90 1.66
CA LYS A 99 -8.09 14.06 2.24
C LYS A 99 -7.22 15.29 2.07
N GLU A 100 -7.85 16.46 2.01
CA GLU A 100 -7.12 17.72 1.91
C GLU A 100 -6.09 17.86 3.05
N GLY A 101 -4.85 18.18 2.69
CA GLY A 101 -3.70 18.23 3.61
C GLY A 101 -3.01 16.89 3.86
N GLY A 102 -3.53 15.78 3.33
CA GLY A 102 -2.89 14.46 3.39
C GLY A 102 -1.60 14.37 2.56
N PRO A 103 -0.69 13.43 2.86
CA PRO A 103 0.58 13.32 2.16
C PRO A 103 0.43 12.73 0.75
N ILE A 104 1.31 13.15 -0.16
CA ILE A 104 1.53 12.47 -1.45
C ILE A 104 2.75 11.56 -1.29
N ILE A 105 2.53 10.26 -1.39
CA ILE A 105 3.57 9.25 -1.22
C ILE A 105 3.97 8.78 -2.61
N VAL A 106 5.26 8.87 -2.94
CA VAL A 106 5.78 8.52 -4.27
C VAL A 106 6.67 7.29 -4.17
N LEU A 107 6.29 6.22 -4.86
CA LEU A 107 7.11 5.03 -5.06
C LEU A 107 7.84 5.13 -6.40
N HIS A 108 9.17 5.20 -6.34
CA HIS A 108 10.02 5.07 -7.53
C HIS A 108 10.15 3.60 -7.93
N SER A 109 9.77 3.26 -9.17
CA SER A 109 9.65 1.87 -9.64
C SER A 109 10.99 1.13 -9.79
N GLY A 110 12.11 1.85 -9.79
CA GLY A 110 13.45 1.32 -10.06
C GLY A 110 13.65 0.91 -11.53
N GLU A 111 14.57 0.00 -11.79
CA GLU A 111 14.97 -0.48 -13.13
C GLU A 111 13.98 -1.51 -13.74
N THR A 112 12.68 -1.32 -13.56
CA THR A 112 11.67 -2.22 -14.15
C THR A 112 10.42 -1.47 -14.58
N SER A 113 9.51 -2.17 -15.27
CA SER A 113 8.22 -1.60 -15.67
C SER A 113 7.38 -1.20 -14.45
N GLY A 114 6.95 0.07 -14.40
CA GLY A 114 6.04 0.57 -13.35
C GLY A 114 4.71 -0.19 -13.27
N VAL A 115 4.30 -0.90 -14.33
CA VAL A 115 3.13 -1.78 -14.32
C VAL A 115 3.27 -2.90 -13.27
N ASN A 116 4.50 -3.38 -13.03
CA ASN A 116 4.79 -4.40 -12.02
C ASN A 116 4.65 -3.86 -10.58
N ARG A 117 4.46 -2.55 -10.41
CA ARG A 117 4.31 -1.89 -9.13
C ARG A 117 2.85 -1.63 -8.75
N LEU A 118 1.90 -1.72 -9.71
CA LEU A 118 0.47 -1.53 -9.45
C LEU A 118 -0.11 -2.36 -8.29
N PRO A 119 0.35 -3.61 -8.01
CA PRO A 119 -0.08 -4.33 -6.81
C PRO A 119 0.20 -3.58 -5.50
N PHE A 120 1.20 -2.69 -5.46
CA PHE A 120 1.49 -1.90 -4.26
C PHE A 120 0.41 -0.85 -3.98
N LEU A 121 -0.21 -0.26 -5.01
CA LEU A 121 -1.38 0.61 -4.87
C LEU A 121 -2.63 -0.19 -4.46
N GLN A 122 -2.83 -1.38 -5.02
CA GLN A 122 -4.04 -2.18 -4.77
C GLN A 122 -4.07 -2.83 -3.38
N LYS A 123 -2.91 -3.23 -2.86
CA LYS A 123 -2.85 -4.14 -1.69
C LYS A 123 -1.52 -4.15 -0.95
N GLY A 124 -0.55 -3.34 -1.36
CA GLY A 124 0.78 -3.32 -0.76
C GLY A 124 1.02 -2.10 0.10
N ILE A 125 2.30 -1.73 0.25
CA ILE A 125 2.72 -0.65 1.13
C ILE A 125 2.05 0.69 0.80
N MET A 126 1.82 1.00 -0.48
CA MET A 126 1.18 2.26 -0.88
C MET A 126 -0.27 2.32 -0.42
N LYS A 127 -1.01 1.22 -0.48
CA LYS A 127 -2.37 1.14 0.07
C LYS A 127 -2.38 1.40 1.57
N ILE A 128 -1.54 0.67 2.31
CA ILE A 128 -1.45 0.78 3.78
C ILE A 128 -1.14 2.23 4.17
N LEU A 129 -0.14 2.85 3.53
CA LEU A 129 0.25 4.22 3.86
C LEU A 129 -0.83 5.23 3.46
N SER A 130 -1.43 5.10 2.28
CA SER A 130 -2.49 6.02 1.84
C SER A 130 -3.72 5.95 2.75
N GLU A 131 -4.15 4.75 3.14
CA GLU A 131 -5.27 4.53 4.06
C GLU A 131 -5.00 5.08 5.47
N THR A 132 -3.82 4.81 6.01
CA THR A 132 -3.47 5.19 7.39
C THR A 132 -3.20 6.68 7.53
N THR A 133 -2.72 7.34 6.48
CA THR A 133 -2.35 8.76 6.51
C THR A 133 -3.39 9.67 5.85
N ASN A 134 -4.48 9.12 5.31
CA ASN A 134 -5.39 9.83 4.40
C ASN A 134 -4.65 10.46 3.21
N GLY A 135 -3.65 9.73 2.70
CA GLY A 135 -2.73 10.16 1.66
C GLY A 135 -3.12 9.67 0.27
N LEU A 136 -2.29 10.06 -0.70
CA LEU A 136 -2.39 9.69 -2.12
C LEU A 136 -1.13 8.93 -2.51
N GLY A 137 -1.28 7.72 -3.05
CA GLY A 137 -0.16 6.93 -3.53
C GLY A 137 0.13 7.17 -5.02
N VAL A 138 1.38 7.44 -5.38
CA VAL A 138 1.87 7.60 -6.76
C VAL A 138 2.92 6.56 -7.08
N ILE A 139 2.87 5.99 -8.28
CA ILE A 139 3.91 5.12 -8.85
C ILE A 139 4.51 5.84 -10.05
N LEU A 140 5.84 6.00 -10.03
CA LEU A 140 6.67 6.58 -11.09
C LEU A 140 7.62 5.54 -11.67
#